data_AF-A0A1U7NLN7-F1
#
_entry.id   AF-A0A1U7NLN7-F1
#
_cell.length_a   1.000
_cell.length_b   1.000
_cell.length_c   1.000
_cell.angle_alpha   90.00
_cell.angle_beta   90.00
_cell.angle_gamma   90.00
#
_symmetry.space_group_name_H-M   'P 1'
#
loop_
_entity.id
_entity.type
_entity.pdbx_description
1 polymer ?
#
loop_
_entity_poly.entity_id
_entity_poly.type
_entity_poly.pdbx_seq_one_letter_code
_entity_poly.pdbx_strand_id
1 'polypeptide(L)'
;MAKRQKSNRNREESYAQRRQKLTEIQYEHLVERHVIRPSNSHYKVLEDYAHKANNVYNQALYRVRQALFKGSWMTYSQLDKSLKKSRDQKDCMIYSSMNSVHLVQQILRLVAQNMTSWKKARDAYRKAPWI
;
A
#
# COMPACT_ATOMS: atom_id res chain seq x y z
N MET A 1 59.78 -21.61 -19.56
CA MET A 1 58.64 -22.03 -18.72
C MET A 1 57.48 -21.06 -18.92
N ALA A 2 56.40 -21.47 -19.59
CA ALA A 2 55.25 -20.60 -19.85
C ALA A 2 54.20 -20.74 -18.73
N LYS A 3 53.83 -19.64 -18.07
CA LYS A 3 52.75 -19.61 -17.07
C LYS A 3 51.41 -19.78 -17.80
N ARG A 4 50.73 -20.91 -17.55
CA ARG A 4 49.39 -21.21 -18.05
C ARG A 4 48.40 -20.17 -17.50
N GLN A 5 47.92 -19.26 -18.34
CA GLN A 5 46.82 -18.35 -18.00
C GLN A 5 45.60 -19.19 -17.66
N LYS A 6 45.08 -19.08 -16.43
CA LYS A 6 43.79 -19.66 -16.08
C LYS A 6 42.73 -18.91 -16.86
N SER A 7 42.26 -19.51 -17.95
CA SER A 7 41.06 -19.09 -18.67
C SER A 7 39.94 -18.85 -17.65
N ASN A 8 39.38 -17.65 -17.64
CA ASN A 8 38.26 -17.22 -16.79
C ASN A 8 36.95 -17.88 -17.25
N ARG A 9 36.97 -19.21 -17.45
CA ARG A 9 35.94 -19.97 -18.17
C ARG A 9 34.65 -20.15 -17.38
N ASN A 10 34.59 -19.64 -16.15
CA ASN A 10 33.49 -19.84 -15.23
C ASN A 10 33.04 -18.49 -14.68
N ARG A 11 32.27 -17.70 -15.44
CA ARG A 11 31.51 -16.60 -14.81
C ARG A 11 30.33 -16.03 -15.60
N GLU A 12 29.68 -16.85 -16.41
CA GLU A 12 28.34 -16.52 -16.87
C GLU A 12 27.39 -17.60 -16.38
N GLU A 13 26.98 -17.49 -15.11
CA GLU A 13 25.79 -18.23 -14.68
C GLU A 13 24.66 -17.83 -15.63
N SER A 14 24.06 -18.81 -16.30
CA SER A 14 22.93 -18.57 -17.18
C SER A 14 21.79 -17.93 -16.39
N TYR A 15 21.00 -17.07 -17.04
CA TYR A 15 19.80 -16.49 -16.43
C TYR A 15 18.88 -17.56 -15.84
N ALA A 16 18.80 -18.75 -16.47
CA ALA A 16 18.04 -19.88 -15.97
C ALA A 16 18.61 -20.44 -14.65
N GLN A 17 19.94 -20.55 -14.55
CA GLN A 17 20.63 -21.04 -13.35
C GLN A 17 20.53 -20.04 -12.19
N ARG A 18 20.66 -18.74 -12.45
CA ARG A 18 20.45 -17.68 -11.45
C ARG A 18 19.00 -17.68 -10.94
N ARG A 19 18.04 -17.81 -11.85
CA ARG A 19 16.61 -17.99 -11.55
C ARG A 19 16.38 -19.18 -10.63
N GLN A 20 16.93 -20.34 -10.97
CA GLN A 20 16.78 -21.57 -10.18
C GLN A 20 17.34 -21.42 -8.77
N LYS A 21 18.55 -20.89 -8.62
CA LYS A 21 19.16 -20.59 -7.31
C LYS A 21 18.33 -19.61 -6.49
N LEU A 22 17.80 -18.56 -7.12
CA LEU A 22 16.94 -17.58 -6.45
C LEU A 22 15.61 -18.20 -6.01
N THR A 23 15.07 -19.15 -6.78
CA THR A 23 13.83 -19.88 -6.47
C THR A 23 14.04 -20.95 -5.39
N GLU A 24 15.22 -21.57 -5.30
CA GLU A 24 15.57 -22.54 -4.24
C GLU A 24 15.65 -21.89 -2.84
N ILE A 25 16.00 -20.60 -2.78
CA ILE A 25 15.97 -19.78 -1.54
C ILE A 25 14.53 -19.29 -1.24
N GLN A 26 13.61 -19.38 -2.19
CA GLN A 26 12.31 -18.70 -2.22
C GLN A 26 11.18 -19.47 -1.50
N TYR A 27 11.46 -20.13 -0.37
CA TYR A 27 10.42 -20.83 0.41
C TYR A 27 9.93 -20.09 1.66
N GLU A 28 10.10 -18.77 1.76
CA GLU A 28 9.50 -18.02 2.89
C GLU A 28 8.15 -17.36 2.55
N HIS A 29 7.85 -16.95 1.30
CA HIS A 29 6.59 -16.27 0.98
C HIS A 29 6.01 -16.62 -0.41
N LEU A 30 4.88 -17.32 -0.42
CA LEU A 30 4.08 -17.72 -1.61
C LEU A 30 3.21 -16.57 -2.15
N VAL A 31 3.80 -15.42 -2.47
CA VAL A 31 3.04 -14.34 -3.14
C VAL A 31 3.74 -13.88 -4.41
N GLU A 32 3.04 -13.96 -5.52
CA GLU A 32 3.50 -13.46 -6.80
C GLU A 32 3.70 -11.94 -6.72
N ARG A 33 4.93 -11.48 -7.01
CA ARG A 33 5.27 -10.06 -6.99
C ARG A 33 5.34 -9.51 -8.41
N HIS A 34 4.37 -8.67 -8.75
CA HIS A 34 4.36 -7.91 -9.99
C HIS A 34 5.07 -6.57 -9.80
N VAL A 35 6.12 -6.32 -10.59
CA VAL A 35 6.87 -5.05 -10.58
C VAL A 35 6.67 -4.34 -11.92
N ILE A 36 6.04 -3.18 -11.89
CA ILE A 36 5.82 -2.35 -13.08
C ILE A 36 6.98 -1.37 -13.18
N ARG A 37 7.77 -1.49 -14.25
CA ARG A 37 8.95 -0.65 -14.50
C ARG A 37 8.56 0.70 -15.11
N PRO A 38 9.36 1.77 -14.92
CA PRO A 38 9.16 3.06 -15.59
C PRO A 38 9.08 2.99 -17.12
N SER A 39 9.66 1.96 -17.72
CA SER A 39 9.60 1.69 -19.16
C SER A 39 8.23 1.21 -19.65
N ASN A 40 7.31 0.83 -18.76
CA ASN A 40 5.96 0.42 -19.12
C ASN A 40 5.12 1.65 -19.51
N SER A 41 4.36 1.56 -20.59
CA SER A 41 3.49 2.63 -21.10
C SER A 41 2.47 3.16 -20.07
N HIS A 42 2.05 2.30 -19.14
CA HIS A 42 1.07 2.64 -18.11
C HIS A 42 1.68 3.15 -16.81
N TYR A 43 3.01 3.16 -16.67
CA TYR A 43 3.67 3.50 -15.40
C TYR A 43 3.26 4.88 -14.88
N LYS A 44 3.31 5.91 -15.72
CA LYS A 44 2.96 7.30 -15.34
C LYS A 44 1.51 7.42 -14.86
N VAL A 45 0.60 6.69 -15.51
CA VAL A 45 -0.81 6.68 -15.12
C VAL A 45 -0.95 6.05 -13.74
N LEU A 46 -0.35 4.88 -13.53
CA LEU A 46 -0.40 4.20 -12.24
C LEU A 46 0.23 5.01 -11.11
N GLU A 47 1.33 5.70 -11.39
CA GLU A 47 2.00 6.60 -10.45
C GLU A 47 1.08 7.75 -10.01
N ASP A 48 0.41 8.43 -10.96
CA ASP A 48 -0.56 9.50 -10.65
C ASP A 48 -1.73 8.98 -9.82
N TYR A 49 -2.29 7.82 -10.18
CA TYR A 49 -3.36 7.20 -9.40
C TYR A 49 -2.91 6.80 -8.00
N ALA A 50 -1.69 6.25 -7.84
CA ALA A 50 -1.14 5.88 -6.54
C ALA A 50 -0.92 7.11 -5.67
N HIS A 51 -0.42 8.21 -6.24
CA HIS A 51 -0.24 9.47 -5.53
C HIS A 51 -1.58 10.05 -5.05
N LYS A 52 -2.60 10.11 -5.94
CA LYS A 52 -3.96 10.54 -5.56
C LYS A 52 -4.56 9.65 -4.49
N ALA A 53 -4.41 8.33 -4.61
CA ALA A 53 -4.92 7.39 -3.64
C ALA A 53 -4.27 7.57 -2.25
N ASN A 54 -2.96 7.82 -2.21
CA ASN A 54 -2.24 8.11 -0.96
C ASN A 54 -2.78 9.40 -0.30
N ASN A 55 -3.05 10.44 -1.08
CA ASN A 55 -3.62 11.69 -0.54
C ASN A 55 -5.02 11.48 0.04
N VAL A 56 -5.88 10.71 -0.63
CA VAL A 56 -7.20 10.31 -0.09
C VAL A 56 -7.04 9.53 1.21
N TYR A 57 -6.13 8.55 1.23
CA TYR A 57 -5.87 7.72 2.40
C TYR A 57 -5.41 8.55 3.59
N ASN A 58 -4.43 9.44 3.40
CA ASN A 58 -3.88 10.29 4.45
C ASN A 58 -4.93 11.25 5.01
N GLN A 59 -5.73 11.87 4.15
CA GLN A 59 -6.79 12.78 4.59
C GLN A 59 -7.90 12.06 5.35
N ALA A 60 -8.26 10.85 4.90
CA ALA A 60 -9.22 10.00 5.59
C ALA A 60 -8.71 9.57 6.97
N LEU A 61 -7.46 9.10 7.02
CA LEU A 61 -6.79 8.68 8.25
C LEU A 61 -6.69 9.84 9.26
N TYR A 62 -6.37 11.05 8.78
CA TYR A 62 -6.36 12.25 9.61
C TYR A 62 -7.72 12.46 10.30
N ARG A 63 -8.83 12.42 9.56
CA ARG A 63 -10.17 12.61 10.14
C ARG A 63 -10.54 11.54 11.15
N VAL A 64 -10.21 10.27 10.86
CA VAL A 64 -10.47 9.17 11.80
C VAL A 64 -9.65 9.34 13.08
N ARG A 65 -8.37 9.74 12.97
CA ARG A 65 -7.52 10.03 14.14
C ARG A 65 -8.01 11.23 14.95
N GLN A 66 -8.45 12.30 14.28
CA GLN A 66 -9.05 13.46 14.97
C GLN A 66 -10.29 13.07 15.77
N ALA A 67 -11.16 12.23 15.21
CA ALA A 67 -12.30 11.69 15.95
C ALA A 67 -11.87 10.82 17.14
N LEU A 68 -10.86 9.96 16.94
CA LEU A 68 -10.30 9.09 17.97
C LEU A 68 -9.74 9.90 19.15
N PHE A 69 -8.97 10.95 18.90
CA PHE A 69 -8.42 11.82 19.94
C PHE A 69 -9.50 12.62 20.69
N LYS A 70 -10.65 12.85 20.07
CA LYS A 70 -11.85 13.41 20.72
C LYS A 70 -12.68 12.35 21.48
N GLY A 71 -12.19 11.11 21.58
CA GLY A 71 -12.88 10.02 22.27
C GLY A 71 -13.98 9.33 21.45
N SER A 72 -14.12 9.66 20.16
CA SER A 72 -15.17 9.11 19.29
C SER A 72 -14.60 8.15 18.23
N TRP A 73 -15.39 7.14 17.85
CA TRP A 73 -15.02 6.25 16.76
C TRP A 73 -15.74 6.64 15.48
N MET A 74 -14.99 6.95 14.42
CA MET A 74 -15.58 7.31 13.13
C MET A 74 -15.81 6.06 12.28
N THR A 75 -17.07 5.81 11.92
CA THR A 75 -17.47 4.78 10.96
C THR A 75 -17.21 5.21 9.52
N TYR A 76 -17.20 4.25 8.59
CA TYR A 76 -17.13 4.55 7.16
C TYR A 76 -18.20 5.55 6.70
N SER A 77 -19.47 5.38 7.12
CA SER A 77 -20.57 6.27 6.72
C SER A 77 -20.33 7.71 7.18
N GLN A 78 -19.84 7.89 8.42
CA GLN A 78 -19.51 9.22 8.95
C GLN A 78 -18.31 9.83 8.21
N LEU A 79 -17.27 9.03 7.93
CA LEU A 79 -16.10 9.47 7.17
C LEU A 79 -16.48 9.95 5.76
N ASP A 80 -17.23 9.13 5.02
CA ASP A 80 -17.72 9.43 3.67
C ASP A 80 -18.57 10.71 3.65
N LYS A 81 -19.57 10.81 4.55
CA LYS A 81 -20.40 12.02 4.70
C LYS A 81 -19.57 13.25 5.04
N SER A 82 -18.57 13.13 5.91
CA SER A 82 -17.73 14.26 6.29
C SER A 82 -16.95 14.81 5.09
N LEU A 83 -16.42 13.93 4.22
CA LEU A 83 -15.61 14.32 3.08
C LEU A 83 -16.47 14.90 1.96
N LYS A 84 -17.67 14.34 1.72
CA LYS A 84 -18.68 14.92 0.84
C LYS A 84 -19.05 16.34 1.29
N LYS A 85 -19.37 16.52 2.57
CA LYS A 85 -19.71 17.84 3.13
C LYS A 85 -18.58 18.84 2.91
N SER A 86 -17.34 18.43 3.16
CA SER A 86 -16.16 19.28 2.99
C SER A 86 -15.89 19.67 1.53
N ARG A 87 -16.21 18.77 0.58
CA ARG A 87 -16.21 19.09 -0.86
C ARG A 87 -17.30 20.09 -1.19
N ASP A 88 -18.52 19.88 -0.70
CA ASP A 88 -19.67 20.74 -1.00
C ASP A 88 -19.45 22.17 -0.46
N GLN A 89 -18.78 22.28 0.69
CA GLN A 89 -18.34 23.53 1.29
C GLN A 89 -17.09 24.14 0.63
N LYS A 90 -16.45 23.43 -0.30
CA LYS A 90 -15.17 23.79 -0.95
C LYS A 90 -13.97 23.92 0.00
N ASP A 91 -14.05 23.37 1.20
CA ASP A 91 -12.94 23.34 2.17
C ASP A 91 -11.86 22.34 1.74
N CYS A 92 -12.27 21.18 1.21
CA CYS A 92 -11.35 20.11 0.82
C CYS A 92 -11.91 19.34 -0.37
N MET A 93 -11.21 19.42 -1.51
CA MET A 93 -11.65 18.81 -2.76
C MET A 93 -11.16 17.36 -2.93
N ILE A 94 -10.60 16.74 -1.88
CA ILE A 94 -10.02 15.39 -1.96
C ILE A 94 -11.03 14.34 -2.44
N TYR A 95 -12.32 14.54 -2.12
CA TYR A 95 -13.39 13.64 -2.51
C TYR A 95 -13.64 13.61 -4.03
N SER A 96 -13.19 14.64 -4.75
CA SER A 96 -13.23 14.76 -6.21
C SER A 96 -11.83 14.69 -6.85
N SER A 97 -10.80 14.26 -6.12
CA SER A 97 -9.40 14.26 -6.60
C SER A 97 -9.06 13.14 -7.59
N MET A 98 -9.90 12.11 -7.67
CA MET A 98 -9.73 10.96 -8.56
C MET A 98 -10.78 10.96 -9.67
N ASN A 99 -10.47 10.29 -10.78
CA ASN A 99 -11.33 10.22 -11.96
C ASN A 99 -12.71 9.59 -11.69
N SER A 100 -12.83 8.80 -10.62
CA SER A 100 -14.11 8.23 -10.17
C SER A 100 -14.25 8.34 -8.67
N VAL A 101 -15.44 8.78 -8.24
CA VAL A 101 -15.83 8.84 -6.83
C VAL A 101 -15.78 7.45 -6.17
N HIS A 102 -16.02 6.39 -6.95
CA HIS A 102 -15.95 5.03 -6.42
C HIS A 102 -14.55 4.64 -5.98
N LEU A 103 -13.50 5.13 -6.65
CA LEU A 103 -12.11 4.88 -6.23
C LEU A 103 -11.83 5.51 -4.86
N VAL A 104 -12.28 6.75 -4.67
CA VAL A 104 -12.20 7.42 -3.37
C VAL A 104 -12.94 6.60 -2.31
N GLN A 105 -14.18 6.19 -2.58
CA GLN A 105 -14.99 5.39 -1.65
C GLN A 105 -14.31 4.07 -1.25
N GLN A 106 -13.66 3.36 -2.17
CA GLN A 106 -12.92 2.14 -1.84
C GLN A 106 -11.75 2.42 -0.89
N ILE A 107 -11.02 3.52 -1.10
CA ILE A 107 -9.93 3.92 -0.20
C ILE A 107 -10.47 4.29 1.19
N LEU A 108 -11.63 4.97 1.25
CA LEU A 108 -12.27 5.28 2.54
C LEU A 108 -12.72 4.01 3.28
N ARG A 109 -13.22 2.99 2.56
CA ARG A 109 -13.54 1.67 3.14
C ARG A 109 -12.30 0.99 3.67
N LEU A 110 -11.20 1.00 2.91
CA LEU A 110 -9.92 0.44 3.33
C LEU A 110 -9.42 1.09 4.64
N VAL A 111 -9.46 2.42 4.74
CA VAL A 111 -9.08 3.13 5.97
C VAL A 111 -9.97 2.73 7.15
N ALA A 112 -11.29 2.68 6.95
CA ALA A 112 -12.22 2.28 8.00
C ALA A 112 -12.00 0.83 8.46
N GLN A 113 -11.70 -0.08 7.53
CA GLN A 113 -11.37 -1.47 7.82
C GLN A 113 -10.05 -1.57 8.59
N ASN A 114 -8.99 -0.90 8.12
CA ASN A 114 -7.68 -0.89 8.78
C ASN A 114 -7.77 -0.38 10.21
N MET A 115 -8.51 0.72 10.43
CA MET A 115 -8.71 1.27 11.77
C MET A 115 -9.53 0.32 12.64
N THR A 116 -10.56 -0.34 12.10
CA THR A 116 -11.34 -1.35 12.83
C THR A 116 -10.47 -2.54 13.25
N SER A 117 -9.62 -3.05 12.34
CA SER A 117 -8.67 -4.12 12.63
C SER A 117 -7.66 -3.70 13.70
N TRP A 118 -7.11 -2.49 13.61
CA TRP A 118 -6.22 -1.94 14.63
C TRP A 118 -6.89 -1.86 16.00
N LYS A 119 -8.14 -1.36 16.07
CA LYS A 119 -8.90 -1.30 17.33
C LYS A 119 -9.05 -2.69 17.94
N LYS A 120 -9.43 -3.69 17.14
CA LYS A 120 -9.54 -5.08 17.59
C LYS A 120 -8.21 -5.61 18.12
N ALA A 121 -7.12 -5.41 17.39
CA ALA A 121 -5.79 -5.85 17.80
C ALA A 121 -5.34 -5.19 19.12
N ARG A 122 -5.54 -3.87 19.25
CA ARG A 122 -5.24 -3.12 20.47
C ARG A 122 -6.08 -3.60 21.66
N ASP A 123 -7.37 -3.82 21.47
CA ASP A 123 -8.26 -4.27 22.53
C ASP A 123 -7.96 -5.72 22.95
N ALA A 124 -7.52 -6.57 22.01
CA ALA A 124 -7.00 -7.92 22.31
C ALA A 124 -5.71 -7.86 23.13
N TYR A 125 -4.73 -7.05 22.70
CA TYR A 125 -3.47 -6.84 23.43
C TYR A 125 -3.69 -6.32 24.85
N ARG A 126 -4.65 -5.41 25.06
CA ARG A 126 -5.02 -4.91 26.39
C ARG A 126 -5.59 -5.99 27.31
N LYS A 127 -6.24 -7.02 26.75
CA LYS A 127 -6.80 -8.14 27.53
C LYS A 127 -5.74 -9.19 27.84
N ALA A 128 -4.80 -9.42 26.92
CA ALA A 128 -3.71 -10.38 27.06
C ALA A 128 -2.39 -9.79 26.51
N PRO A 129 -1.62 -9.03 27.31
CA PRO A 129 -0.39 -8.39 26.85
C PRO A 129 0.79 -9.35 26.60
N TRP A 130 0.68 -10.60 27.07
CA TRP A 130 1.79 -11.56 27.20
C TRP A 130 1.57 -12.87 26.45
N ILE A 131 0.55 -12.94 25.58
CA ILE A 131 0.34 -14.00 24.59
C ILE A 131 0.71 -13.41 23.23
#